data_AF-A0A4U7AZY4-F1
#
_entry.id   AF-A0A4U7AZY4-F1
#
_cell.length_a   1.000
_cell.length_b   1.000
_cell.length_c   1.000
_cell.angle_alpha   90.00
_cell.angle_beta   90.00
_cell.angle_gamma   90.00
#
_symmetry.space_group_name_H-M   'P 1'
#
loop_
_entity.id
_entity.type
_entity.pdbx_description
1 polymer ?
#
loop_
_entity_poly.entity_id
_entity_poly.type
_entity_poly.pdbx_seq_one_letter_code
_entity_poly.pdbx_strand_id
1 'polypeptide(L)'
;MKRSQPLTSSSDCPTAGLDSDLRDLGGPRNDELYIIDHIHSHKTSFPYFLSPFPYPTTTPMFSRLSLIARHLPRTPIPSLSTIPRPTLPKMSTTSAARQHLSSKLHTAACLIIGDEVLNGKTRDSNSHYMSQWCFKLGIALRRIEIIADDASEISEAVKRMSSSYDFVVTSGGIGPTHDDITYESIAKAFGLELTLHDEAFARMRKLSRPHPSQPNFSWDEPSPALEAKKRMVILPWDKELKDEEQVRFVAEDLWVPVSVVNGNVHILPGVPRLFERLLEGIGEGIKDRVEDPGKGVHRILFSTPLAESAVAGYLTELSKKVEGKGVKVGSYPRWGKSRNTVTLVGRDVEFMEGLVQEVEKGVKGRRVQREDEDDSAGSDMDS
;
A
#
# COMPACT_ATOMS: atom_id res chain seq x y z
N MET A 1 9.05 30.06 -71.00
CA MET A 1 8.75 29.91 -72.44
C MET A 1 8.86 28.43 -72.80
N LYS A 2 7.75 27.84 -73.29
CA LYS A 2 7.58 26.59 -74.09
C LYS A 2 8.47 25.38 -73.76
N ARG A 3 7.91 24.32 -73.16
CA ARG A 3 7.08 23.22 -73.75
C ARG A 3 7.95 22.05 -74.22
N SER A 4 7.73 20.90 -73.60
CA SER A 4 7.64 19.60 -74.28
C SER A 4 7.03 18.56 -73.33
N GLN A 5 5.76 18.22 -73.57
CA GLN A 5 5.30 16.84 -73.37
C GLN A 5 5.45 16.14 -74.73
N PRO A 6 5.42 14.80 -74.79
CA PRO A 6 4.12 14.18 -75.08
C PRO A 6 3.86 12.78 -74.46
N LEU A 7 2.56 12.48 -74.29
CA LEU A 7 1.84 11.22 -74.63
C LEU A 7 2.29 9.92 -73.91
N THR A 8 1.46 8.96 -73.47
CA THR A 8 0.05 8.61 -73.73
C THR A 8 -0.35 7.44 -72.82
N SER A 9 -1.65 7.37 -72.47
CA SER A 9 -2.59 6.21 -72.47
C SER A 9 -2.05 4.80 -72.18
N SER A 10 -2.70 3.88 -71.49
CA SER A 10 -4.11 3.46 -71.41
C SER A 10 -4.11 2.22 -70.48
N SER A 11 -5.01 2.12 -69.51
CA SER A 11 -6.24 1.30 -69.56
C SER A 11 -6.12 -0.06 -68.85
N ASP A 12 -7.26 -0.44 -68.25
CA ASP A 12 -7.75 -1.81 -68.06
C ASP A 12 -7.33 -2.62 -66.81
N CYS A 13 -8.25 -2.55 -65.83
CA CYS A 13 -8.79 -3.69 -65.05
C CYS A 13 -9.34 -4.79 -66.02
N PRO A 14 -9.61 -6.08 -65.67
CA PRO A 14 -9.98 -6.56 -64.33
C PRO A 14 -9.61 -8.04 -63.93
N THR A 15 -9.93 -8.37 -62.67
CA THR A 15 -10.36 -9.67 -62.08
C THR A 15 -9.43 -10.90 -62.10
N ALA A 16 -9.04 -11.42 -60.92
CA ALA A 16 -9.77 -12.44 -60.16
C ALA A 16 -8.87 -13.12 -59.09
N GLY A 17 -9.45 -13.46 -57.92
CA GLY A 17 -9.11 -14.72 -57.25
C GLY A 17 -8.41 -14.67 -55.88
N LEU A 18 -9.26 -14.73 -54.84
CA LEU A 18 -9.20 -15.64 -53.68
C LEU A 18 -8.17 -15.47 -52.54
N ASP A 19 -8.78 -15.52 -51.35
CA ASP A 19 -8.39 -16.21 -50.12
C ASP A 19 -7.82 -15.46 -48.90
N SER A 20 -8.71 -15.40 -47.89
CA SER A 20 -8.51 -15.77 -46.49
C SER A 20 -7.76 -14.84 -45.53
N ASP A 21 -8.49 -14.52 -44.45
CA ASP A 21 -8.05 -14.46 -43.06
C ASP A 21 -6.86 -13.55 -42.68
N LEU A 22 -7.20 -12.37 -42.15
CA LEU A 22 -6.40 -11.74 -41.11
C LEU A 22 -7.32 -11.21 -40.02
N ARG A 23 -7.33 -11.97 -38.92
CA ARG A 23 -7.98 -11.65 -37.66
C ARG A 23 -7.33 -10.42 -37.05
N ASP A 24 -8.21 -9.54 -36.62
CA ASP A 24 -8.06 -8.39 -35.77
C ASP A 24 -7.22 -8.72 -34.52
N LEU A 25 -5.98 -8.23 -34.46
CA LEU A 25 -5.16 -8.22 -33.25
C LEU A 25 -5.31 -6.84 -32.61
N GLY A 26 -6.17 -6.78 -31.61
CA GLY A 26 -6.34 -5.62 -30.75
C GLY A 26 -5.04 -5.24 -30.05
N GLY A 27 -4.50 -4.07 -30.41
CA GLY A 27 -3.56 -3.34 -29.59
C GLY A 27 -4.27 -2.66 -28.41
N PRO A 28 -3.57 -2.39 -27.29
CA PRO A 28 -4.18 -1.78 -26.11
C PRO A 28 -4.70 -0.37 -26.42
N ARG A 29 -5.94 -0.09 -25.98
CA ARG A 29 -6.57 1.23 -26.10
C ARG A 29 -5.89 2.23 -25.15
N ASN A 30 -5.49 3.36 -25.70
CA ASN A 30 -4.82 4.49 -25.05
C ASN A 30 -5.77 5.32 -24.15
N ASP A 31 -6.25 4.76 -23.04
CA ASP A 31 -7.04 5.48 -22.04
C ASP A 31 -6.23 5.85 -20.77
N GLU A 32 -4.91 5.62 -20.75
CA GLU A 32 -4.11 5.45 -19.52
C GLU A 32 -3.29 6.66 -18.99
N LEU A 33 -3.62 7.90 -19.35
CA LEU A 33 -2.81 9.07 -18.89
C LEU A 33 -3.59 10.24 -18.27
N TYR A 34 -4.85 10.02 -17.87
CA TYR A 34 -5.71 11.04 -17.26
C TYR A 34 -5.68 11.10 -15.72
N ILE A 35 -4.87 10.27 -15.06
CA ILE A 35 -5.07 9.96 -13.63
C ILE A 35 -4.41 10.98 -12.68
N ILE A 36 -3.51 11.83 -13.15
CA ILE A 36 -2.68 12.66 -12.26
C ILE A 36 -3.45 13.86 -11.67
N ASP A 37 -4.56 14.31 -12.26
CA ASP A 37 -5.40 15.38 -11.69
C ASP A 37 -6.69 14.86 -11.02
N HIS A 38 -6.89 13.54 -10.92
CA HIS A 38 -8.03 12.96 -10.21
C HIS A 38 -7.73 12.75 -8.72
N ILE A 39 -7.41 13.86 -8.05
CA ILE A 39 -7.37 13.93 -6.59
C ILE A 39 -8.74 14.42 -6.15
N HIS A 40 -9.42 13.61 -5.35
CA HIS A 40 -10.86 13.60 -5.15
C HIS A 40 -11.46 14.96 -4.73
N SER A 41 -12.01 15.70 -5.68
CA SER A 41 -12.95 16.81 -5.43
C SER A 41 -14.32 16.49 -6.04
N HIS A 42 -15.06 15.54 -5.44
CA HIS A 42 -16.50 15.40 -5.66
C HIS A 42 -17.24 15.37 -4.31
N LYS A 43 -17.70 16.56 -3.89
CA LYS A 43 -18.79 16.72 -2.91
C LYS A 43 -20.09 16.80 -3.70
N THR A 44 -20.84 15.70 -3.73
CA THR A 44 -22.26 15.72 -4.10
C THR A 44 -23.07 15.80 -2.82
N SER A 45 -23.67 16.96 -2.62
CA SER A 45 -24.69 17.23 -1.61
C SER A 45 -25.95 16.38 -1.89
N PHE A 46 -26.41 15.62 -0.90
CA PHE A 46 -27.75 15.01 -0.90
C PHE A 46 -28.53 15.37 0.38
N PRO A 47 -29.86 15.48 0.29
CA PRO A 47 -30.71 16.05 1.32
C PRO A 47 -31.05 15.01 2.39
N TYR A 48 -31.26 15.52 3.61
CA TYR A 48 -31.76 14.76 4.76
C TYR A 48 -33.06 14.02 4.44
N PHE A 49 -33.07 12.70 4.62
CA PHE A 49 -34.28 11.91 4.80
C PHE A 49 -34.25 11.27 6.19
N LEU A 50 -35.08 11.79 7.08
CA LEU A 50 -35.39 11.23 8.39
C LEU A 50 -36.38 10.07 8.21
N SER A 51 -36.06 8.89 8.74
CA SER A 51 -37.08 7.90 9.12
C SER A 51 -36.74 7.30 10.49
N PRO A 52 -37.72 7.10 11.39
CA PRO A 52 -37.48 6.62 12.75
C PRO A 52 -37.70 5.10 12.83
N PHE A 53 -36.77 4.38 13.47
CA PHE A 53 -37.01 3.02 13.95
C PHE A 53 -37.23 3.03 15.47
N PRO A 54 -38.25 2.32 16.00
CA PRO A 54 -38.59 2.32 17.42
C PRO A 54 -37.75 1.30 18.22
N TYR A 55 -37.27 1.72 19.40
CA TYR A 55 -36.73 0.83 20.44
C TYR A 55 -37.86 0.27 21.30
N PRO A 56 -37.86 -1.01 21.67
CA PRO A 56 -38.68 -1.50 22.77
C PRO A 56 -37.96 -1.31 24.11
N THR A 57 -38.71 -0.71 25.04
CA THR A 57 -38.39 -0.54 26.46
C THR A 57 -38.64 -1.84 27.22
N THR A 58 -37.72 -2.23 28.09
CA THR A 58 -38.02 -3.13 29.22
C THR A 58 -36.95 -2.95 30.31
N THR A 59 -37.38 -2.35 31.41
CA THR A 59 -36.65 -2.23 32.68
C THR A 59 -36.88 -3.50 33.52
N PRO A 60 -35.88 -3.96 34.29
CA PRO A 60 -36.16 -4.64 35.54
C PRO A 60 -35.60 -3.87 36.74
N MET A 61 -36.49 -3.59 37.69
CA MET A 61 -36.19 -3.25 39.08
C MET A 61 -35.36 -4.37 39.72
N PHE A 62 -34.26 -4.01 40.39
CA PHE A 62 -33.75 -4.81 41.51
C PHE A 62 -33.37 -3.93 42.70
N SER A 63 -33.78 -4.43 43.85
CA SER A 63 -33.81 -3.84 45.17
C SER A 63 -32.43 -3.74 45.81
N ARG A 64 -32.30 -2.73 46.69
CA ARG A 64 -31.17 -2.52 47.58
C ARG A 64 -31.04 -3.68 48.57
N LEU A 65 -29.86 -4.30 48.62
CA LEU A 65 -29.36 -4.99 49.79
C LEU A 65 -27.98 -4.45 50.15
N SER A 66 -27.94 -3.86 51.33
CA SER A 66 -26.78 -3.33 52.06
C SER A 66 -25.80 -4.44 52.44
N LEU A 67 -24.50 -4.19 52.24
CA LEU A 67 -23.43 -4.96 52.88
C LEU A 67 -22.38 -4.02 53.47
N ILE A 68 -22.21 -4.19 54.77
CA ILE A 68 -21.33 -3.48 55.70
C ILE A 68 -19.87 -3.88 55.42
N ALA A 69 -19.01 -2.92 55.12
CA ALA A 69 -17.56 -3.13 55.04
C ALA A 69 -16.87 -2.59 56.30
N ARG A 70 -16.19 -3.49 57.00
CA ARG A 70 -15.47 -3.30 58.26
C ARG A 70 -14.25 -2.38 58.07
N HIS A 71 -14.01 -1.51 59.05
CA HIS A 71 -12.80 -0.71 59.18
C HIS A 71 -11.57 -1.59 59.48
N LEU A 72 -10.54 -1.47 58.64
CA LEU A 72 -9.17 -1.87 58.94
C LEU A 72 -8.23 -0.67 58.69
N PRO A 73 -7.19 -0.46 59.52
CA PRO A 73 -6.36 0.74 59.48
C PRO A 73 -5.44 0.77 58.25
N ARG A 74 -5.34 1.95 57.63
CA ARG A 74 -4.42 2.26 56.52
C ARG A 74 -2.97 2.30 57.03
N THR A 75 -2.14 1.37 56.57
CA THR A 75 -0.68 1.49 56.65
C THR A 75 -0.18 2.44 55.54
N PRO A 76 0.76 3.36 55.80
CA PRO A 76 1.28 4.25 54.76
C PRO A 76 2.15 3.48 53.77
N ILE A 77 1.85 3.64 52.47
CA ILE A 77 2.66 3.15 51.36
C ILE A 77 3.93 4.02 51.28
N PRO A 78 5.14 3.45 51.23
CA PRO A 78 6.35 4.25 51.08
C PRO A 78 6.38 4.88 49.69
N SER A 79 6.75 6.17 49.63
CA SER A 79 6.95 6.90 48.38
C SER A 79 8.00 6.20 47.53
N LEU A 80 7.60 5.65 46.38
CA LEU A 80 8.55 5.15 45.41
C LEU A 80 9.36 6.32 44.86
N SER A 81 10.64 6.29 45.19
CA SER A 81 11.70 7.09 44.58
C SER A 81 11.63 7.00 43.05
N THR A 82 11.69 8.15 42.40
CA THR A 82 11.82 8.35 40.97
C THR A 82 12.96 7.51 40.40
N ILE A 83 12.64 6.43 39.70
CA ILE A 83 13.62 5.71 38.87
C ILE A 83 13.96 6.64 37.71
N PRO A 84 15.24 7.02 37.48
CA PRO A 84 15.60 7.80 36.33
C PRO A 84 15.31 6.98 35.07
N ARG A 85 14.42 7.49 34.22
CA ARG A 85 14.23 6.94 32.87
C ARG A 85 15.56 7.07 32.14
N PRO A 86 16.13 6.00 31.56
CA PRO A 86 17.37 6.14 30.80
C PRO A 86 17.09 7.08 29.62
N THR A 87 17.70 8.26 29.65
CA THR A 87 17.72 9.17 28.51
C THR A 87 18.63 8.54 27.47
N LEU A 88 18.03 7.86 26.50
CA LEU A 88 18.71 7.56 25.24
C LEU A 88 19.24 8.89 24.68
N PRO A 89 20.50 8.94 24.21
CA PRO A 89 21.02 10.16 23.61
C PRO A 89 20.09 10.57 22.47
N LYS A 90 19.62 11.83 22.47
CA LYS A 90 18.94 12.41 21.33
C LYS A 90 19.94 12.41 20.17
N MET A 91 19.92 11.36 19.36
CA MET A 91 20.62 11.36 18.09
C MET A 91 20.09 12.54 17.28
N SER A 92 21.00 13.33 16.70
CA SER A 92 20.62 14.26 15.64
C SER A 92 19.90 13.48 14.54
N THR A 93 18.82 14.04 13.99
CA THR A 93 18.02 13.46 12.90
C THR A 93 18.91 12.99 11.74
N THR A 94 19.98 13.75 11.44
CA THR A 94 20.98 13.41 10.42
C THR A 94 21.73 12.10 10.71
N SER A 95 22.05 11.82 11.97
CA SER A 95 22.73 10.57 12.35
C SER A 95 21.81 9.36 12.22
N ALA A 96 20.53 9.52 12.56
CA ALA A 96 19.53 8.47 12.39
C ALA A 96 19.30 8.18 10.90
N ALA A 97 19.14 9.23 10.09
CA ALA A 97 18.95 9.10 8.65
C ALA A 97 20.10 8.34 7.96
N ARG A 98 21.36 8.67 8.28
CA ARG A 98 22.53 7.95 7.71
C ARG A 98 22.60 6.49 8.14
N GLN A 99 22.23 6.18 9.37
CA GLN A 99 22.12 4.79 9.82
C GLN A 99 21.02 4.04 9.05
N HIS A 100 19.85 4.66 8.89
CA HIS A 100 18.75 4.08 8.13
C HIS A 100 19.07 3.89 6.65
N LEU A 101 19.84 4.78 6.02
CA LEU A 101 20.23 4.64 4.61
C LEU A 101 21.20 3.48 4.36
N SER A 102 22.04 3.14 5.36
CA SER A 102 23.06 2.09 5.25
C SER A 102 22.60 0.72 5.75
N SER A 103 21.51 0.64 6.51
CA SER A 103 21.03 -0.62 7.08
C SER A 103 20.35 -1.53 6.05
N LYS A 104 20.45 -2.84 6.32
CA LYS A 104 19.66 -3.89 5.66
C LYS A 104 18.18 -3.76 6.05
N LEU A 105 17.29 -4.09 5.12
CA LEU A 105 15.84 -3.96 5.26
C LEU A 105 15.22 -5.32 5.61
N HIS A 106 14.84 -5.51 6.87
CA HIS A 106 14.19 -6.75 7.33
C HIS A 106 12.71 -6.53 7.63
N THR A 107 12.36 -5.33 8.10
CA THR A 107 11.02 -4.99 8.55
C THR A 107 10.47 -3.77 7.85
N ALA A 108 9.17 -3.79 7.60
CA ALA A 108 8.45 -2.65 7.04
C ALA A 108 7.19 -2.30 7.85
N ALA A 109 6.74 -1.07 7.71
CA ALA A 109 5.43 -0.61 8.12
C ALA A 109 4.79 0.28 7.05
N CYS A 110 3.46 0.29 7.02
CA CYS A 110 2.67 1.10 6.09
C CYS A 110 1.69 1.98 6.88
N LEU A 111 1.65 3.27 6.55
CA LEU A 111 0.76 4.25 7.14
C LEU A 111 -0.17 4.81 6.04
N ILE A 112 -1.44 4.43 6.09
CA ILE A 112 -2.47 4.99 5.20
C ILE A 112 -3.08 6.21 5.89
N ILE A 113 -3.10 7.34 5.19
CA ILE A 113 -3.58 8.63 5.68
C ILE A 113 -4.76 9.02 4.79
N GLY A 114 -5.96 9.08 5.37
CA GLY A 114 -7.16 9.38 4.61
C GLY A 114 -8.45 9.10 5.39
N ASP A 115 -9.21 10.15 5.68
CA ASP A 115 -10.52 10.05 6.35
C ASP A 115 -11.51 9.19 5.55
N GLU A 116 -11.43 9.19 4.22
CA GLU A 116 -12.29 8.40 3.32
C GLU A 116 -12.07 6.88 3.46
N VAL A 117 -10.89 6.47 3.90
CA VAL A 117 -10.63 5.07 4.23
C VAL A 117 -11.24 4.74 5.58
N LEU A 118 -11.04 5.60 6.58
CA LEU A 118 -11.61 5.42 7.93
C LEU A 118 -13.14 5.40 7.95
N ASN A 119 -13.78 6.23 7.12
CA ASN A 119 -15.24 6.28 7.02
C ASN A 119 -15.82 5.24 6.03
N GLY A 120 -14.97 4.41 5.42
CA GLY A 120 -15.39 3.31 4.55
C GLY A 120 -15.87 3.72 3.15
N LYS A 121 -15.74 5.00 2.77
CA LYS A 121 -16.04 5.47 1.41
C LYS A 121 -15.11 4.82 0.38
N THR A 122 -13.84 4.65 0.74
CA THR A 122 -12.83 4.04 -0.12
C THR A 122 -12.32 2.76 0.51
N ARG A 123 -12.32 1.67 -0.27
CA ARG A 123 -11.65 0.43 0.14
C ARG A 123 -10.14 0.60 -0.07
N ASP A 124 -9.38 0.44 1.00
CA ASP A 124 -7.90 0.46 0.92
C ASP A 124 -7.36 -0.73 0.11
N SER A 125 -6.76 -0.43 -1.03
CA SER A 125 -6.00 -1.36 -1.87
C SER A 125 -4.49 -1.19 -1.72
N ASN A 126 -4.02 -0.07 -1.18
CA ASN A 126 -2.60 0.29 -1.17
C ASN A 126 -1.85 -0.53 -0.12
N SER A 127 -2.43 -0.73 1.07
CA SER A 127 -1.82 -1.59 2.09
C SER A 127 -1.81 -3.06 1.66
N HIS A 128 -2.82 -3.49 0.90
CA HIS A 128 -2.87 -4.83 0.31
C HIS A 128 -1.73 -5.02 -0.69
N TYR A 129 -1.55 -4.07 -1.61
CA TYR A 129 -0.45 -4.11 -2.57
C TYR A 129 0.92 -4.06 -1.88
N MET A 130 1.09 -3.18 -0.89
CA MET A 130 2.30 -3.10 -0.07
C MET A 130 2.62 -4.44 0.61
N SER A 131 1.58 -5.15 1.10
CA SER A 131 1.75 -6.48 1.69
C SER A 131 2.28 -7.50 0.69
N GLN A 132 1.74 -7.51 -0.53
CA GLN A 132 2.21 -8.38 -1.61
C GLN A 132 3.64 -8.04 -2.04
N TRP A 133 3.93 -6.75 -2.18
CA TRP A 133 5.25 -6.25 -2.57
C TRP A 133 6.32 -6.62 -1.53
N CYS A 134 6.06 -6.38 -0.23
CA CYS A 134 6.95 -6.80 0.84
C CYS A 134 7.17 -8.31 0.85
N PHE A 135 6.11 -9.10 0.68
CA PHE A 135 6.18 -10.56 0.64
C PHE A 135 7.09 -11.05 -0.50
N LYS A 136 6.93 -10.49 -1.70
CA LYS A 136 7.78 -10.78 -2.87
C LYS A 136 9.26 -10.45 -2.61
N LEU A 137 9.53 -9.34 -1.91
CA LEU A 137 10.88 -8.93 -1.56
C LEU A 137 11.45 -9.62 -0.32
N GLY A 138 10.69 -10.45 0.38
CA GLY A 138 11.19 -11.08 1.61
C GLY A 138 11.22 -10.16 2.83
N ILE A 139 10.67 -8.94 2.72
CA ILE A 139 10.59 -7.95 3.80
C ILE A 139 9.38 -8.25 4.68
N ALA A 140 9.56 -8.31 5.99
CA ALA A 140 8.47 -8.57 6.91
C ALA A 140 7.65 -7.28 7.13
N LEU A 141 6.50 -7.15 6.49
CA LEU A 141 5.53 -6.11 6.83
C LEU A 141 4.94 -6.41 8.22
N ARG A 142 5.31 -5.60 9.21
CA ARG A 142 4.98 -5.83 10.63
C ARG A 142 3.74 -5.08 11.08
N ARG A 143 3.38 -4.01 10.38
CA ARG A 143 2.33 -3.10 10.80
C ARG A 143 1.74 -2.34 9.63
N ILE A 144 0.42 -2.25 9.61
CA ILE A 144 -0.35 -1.33 8.78
C ILE A 144 -1.21 -0.53 9.77
N GLU A 145 -1.20 0.80 9.64
CA GLU A 145 -2.15 1.67 10.35
C GLU A 145 -2.87 2.55 9.34
N ILE A 146 -4.14 2.80 9.60
CA ILE A 146 -4.97 3.74 8.85
C ILE A 146 -5.34 4.84 9.84
N ILE A 147 -5.03 6.09 9.52
CA ILE A 147 -5.23 7.25 10.39
C ILE A 147 -5.93 8.38 9.66
N ALA A 148 -6.44 9.33 10.44
CA ALA A 148 -7.11 10.52 9.93
C ALA A 148 -6.11 11.51 9.30
N ASP A 149 -6.62 12.42 8.49
CA ASP A 149 -5.90 13.60 7.98
C ASP A 149 -5.69 14.64 9.10
N ASP A 150 -5.04 14.23 10.19
CA ASP A 150 -4.73 15.07 11.35
C ASP A 150 -3.21 15.15 11.58
N ALA A 151 -2.70 16.36 11.74
CA ALA A 151 -1.26 16.60 11.86
C ALA A 151 -0.62 15.93 13.09
N SER A 152 -1.37 15.79 14.19
CA SER A 152 -0.86 15.18 15.42
C SER A 152 -0.81 13.65 15.31
N GLU A 153 -1.84 13.04 14.71
CA GLU A 153 -1.89 11.61 14.41
C GLU A 153 -0.78 11.21 13.44
N ILE A 154 -0.62 11.94 12.32
CA ILE A 154 0.44 11.69 11.34
C ILE A 154 1.81 11.81 11.99
N SER A 155 2.04 12.86 12.78
CA SER A 155 3.31 13.11 13.45
C SER A 155 3.69 12.04 14.47
N GLU A 156 2.71 11.53 15.24
CA GLU A 156 2.94 10.45 16.21
C GLU A 156 3.30 9.16 15.47
N ALA A 157 2.42 8.74 14.54
CA ALA A 157 2.53 7.46 13.88
C ALA A 157 3.82 7.36 13.07
N VAL A 158 4.17 8.39 12.30
CA VAL A 158 5.37 8.37 11.47
C VAL A 158 6.65 8.28 12.30
N LYS A 159 6.73 8.97 13.46
CA LYS A 159 7.90 8.91 14.35
C LYS A 159 8.05 7.52 14.95
N ARG A 160 6.96 6.99 15.50
CA ARG A 160 6.93 5.67 16.13
C ARG A 160 7.26 4.57 15.13
N MET A 161 6.71 4.63 13.92
CA MET A 161 7.03 3.68 12.86
C MET A 161 8.47 3.81 12.40
N SER A 162 8.95 5.04 12.13
CA SER A 162 10.33 5.28 11.69
C SER A 162 11.37 4.78 12.69
N SER A 163 11.11 4.90 14.00
CA SER A 163 12.01 4.36 15.03
C SER A 163 11.94 2.85 15.20
N SER A 164 10.86 2.19 14.77
CA SER A 164 10.58 0.78 15.06
C SER A 164 10.83 -0.16 13.88
N TYR A 165 10.89 0.36 12.65
CA TYR A 165 10.97 -0.43 11.42
C TYR A 165 12.01 0.12 10.45
N ASP A 166 12.58 -0.76 9.63
CA ASP A 166 13.66 -0.41 8.70
C ASP A 166 13.16 0.39 7.49
N PHE A 167 11.91 0.13 7.07
CA PHE A 167 11.29 0.73 5.89
C PHE A 167 9.85 1.16 6.18
N VAL A 168 9.57 2.46 6.11
CA VAL A 168 8.23 3.00 6.34
C VAL A 168 7.71 3.59 5.04
N VAL A 169 6.47 3.27 4.68
CA VAL A 169 5.78 3.87 3.53
C VAL A 169 4.52 4.56 4.03
N THR A 170 4.31 5.80 3.61
CA THR A 170 3.01 6.47 3.79
C THR A 170 2.24 6.50 2.48
N SER A 171 0.91 6.55 2.55
CA SER A 171 0.05 6.71 1.38
C SER A 171 -1.07 7.69 1.70
N GLY A 172 -1.21 8.74 0.88
CA GLY A 172 -2.29 9.73 1.01
C GLY A 172 -1.86 11.10 1.53
N GLY A 173 -2.74 12.09 1.38
CA GLY A 173 -2.56 13.46 1.88
C GLY A 173 -1.44 14.29 1.24
N ILE A 174 -1.07 14.03 -0.03
CA ILE A 174 -0.01 14.77 -0.76
C ILE A 174 -0.49 15.47 -2.04
N GLY A 175 -1.80 15.58 -2.23
CA GLY A 175 -2.39 16.27 -3.35
C GLY A 175 -2.39 17.81 -3.24
N PRO A 176 -3.12 18.48 -4.14
CA PRO A 176 -3.11 19.93 -4.26
C PRO A 176 -4.08 20.62 -3.29
N THR A 177 -4.91 19.89 -2.55
CA THR A 177 -5.94 20.48 -1.69
C THR A 177 -5.38 20.86 -0.33
N HIS A 178 -6.22 21.47 0.52
CA HIS A 178 -5.78 22.03 1.82
C HIS A 178 -5.81 20.99 2.94
N ASP A 179 -6.59 19.92 2.75
CA ASP A 179 -6.65 18.71 3.55
C ASP A 179 -5.48 17.76 3.26
N ASP A 180 -4.79 17.91 2.13
CA ASP A 180 -3.51 17.25 1.87
C ASP A 180 -2.39 17.88 2.73
N ILE A 181 -2.16 17.31 3.92
CA ILE A 181 -1.23 17.84 4.94
C ILE A 181 -0.08 16.88 5.30
N THR A 182 0.14 15.80 4.55
CA THR A 182 1.11 14.75 4.88
C THR A 182 2.54 15.29 4.87
N TYR A 183 2.94 16.07 3.86
CA TYR A 183 4.28 16.65 3.81
C TYR A 183 4.52 17.62 4.97
N GLU A 184 3.57 18.53 5.22
CA GLU A 184 3.65 19.50 6.32
C GLU A 184 3.76 18.80 7.69
N SER A 185 2.95 17.77 7.90
CA SER A 185 2.90 17.04 9.16
C SER A 185 4.18 16.24 9.40
N ILE A 186 4.69 15.56 8.39
CA ILE A 186 5.94 14.80 8.49
C ILE A 186 7.14 15.75 8.64
N ALA A 187 7.20 16.88 7.91
CA ALA A 187 8.25 17.88 8.10
C ALA A 187 8.28 18.39 9.55
N LYS A 188 7.10 18.76 10.09
CA LYS A 188 6.96 19.18 11.49
C LYS A 188 7.38 18.09 12.47
N ALA A 189 7.05 16.83 12.19
CA ALA A 189 7.43 15.71 13.02
C ALA A 189 8.96 15.64 13.17
N PHE A 190 9.70 15.73 12.07
CA PHE A 190 11.16 15.61 12.07
C PHE A 190 11.91 16.94 12.24
N GLY A 191 11.20 18.06 12.41
CA GLY A 191 11.81 19.38 12.58
C GLY A 191 12.48 19.90 11.30
N LEU A 192 11.93 19.55 10.15
CA LEU A 192 12.42 19.93 8.83
C LEU A 192 11.67 21.17 8.30
N GLU A 193 12.34 21.90 7.41
CA GLU A 193 11.69 22.95 6.62
C GLU A 193 10.98 22.34 5.40
N LEU A 194 10.03 23.09 4.84
CA LEU A 194 9.40 22.76 3.58
C LEU A 194 9.98 23.64 2.49
N THR A 195 10.46 23.02 1.41
CA THR A 195 11.15 23.72 0.31
C THR A 195 10.57 23.30 -1.02
N LEU A 196 10.39 24.25 -1.94
CA LEU A 196 10.03 23.94 -3.32
C LEU A 196 11.17 23.16 -3.98
N HIS A 197 10.88 21.96 -4.47
CA HIS A 197 11.86 21.13 -5.16
C HIS A 197 11.88 21.45 -6.66
N ASP A 198 12.89 22.21 -7.10
CA ASP A 198 12.96 22.77 -8.46
C ASP A 198 12.88 21.70 -9.56
N GLU A 199 13.58 20.57 -9.42
CA GLU A 199 13.49 19.49 -10.42
C GLU A 199 12.09 18.88 -10.46
N ALA A 200 11.43 18.73 -9.31
CA ALA A 200 10.11 18.10 -9.25
C ALA A 200 9.07 19.04 -9.89
N PHE A 201 9.20 20.34 -9.64
CA PHE A 201 8.40 21.37 -10.29
C PHE A 201 8.63 21.42 -11.81
N ALA A 202 9.89 21.35 -12.26
CA ALA A 202 10.23 21.31 -13.69
C ALA A 202 9.67 20.06 -14.38
N ARG A 203 9.77 18.88 -13.74
CA ARG A 203 9.20 17.63 -14.24
C ARG A 203 7.68 17.70 -14.28
N MET A 204 7.04 18.29 -13.26
CA MET A 204 5.60 18.48 -13.24
C MET A 204 5.16 19.34 -14.42
N ARG A 205 5.80 20.49 -14.66
CA ARG A 205 5.54 21.34 -15.82
C ARG A 205 5.67 20.61 -17.14
N LYS A 206 6.66 19.72 -17.27
CA LYS A 206 6.95 18.97 -18.50
C LYS A 206 5.99 17.80 -18.74
N LEU A 207 5.64 17.06 -17.69
CA LEU A 207 4.97 15.75 -17.79
C LEU A 207 3.49 15.81 -17.41
N SER A 208 3.03 16.85 -16.71
CA SER A 208 1.61 17.04 -16.45
C SER A 208 0.86 17.20 -17.77
N ARG A 209 -0.23 16.46 -17.93
CA ARG A 209 -1.12 16.63 -19.08
C ARG A 209 -2.27 17.54 -18.68
N PRO A 210 -2.63 18.55 -19.50
CA PRO A 210 -3.82 19.36 -19.26
C PRO A 210 -5.04 18.45 -19.20
N HIS A 211 -5.84 18.57 -18.14
CA HIS A 211 -7.11 17.84 -18.07
C HIS A 211 -8.16 18.54 -18.95
N PRO A 212 -9.03 17.81 -19.67
CA PRO A 212 -10.07 18.42 -20.50
C PRO A 212 -11.03 19.35 -19.75
N SER A 213 -11.18 19.15 -18.44
CA SER A 213 -11.99 20.00 -17.55
C SER A 213 -11.20 21.09 -16.83
N GLN A 214 -9.88 21.21 -17.06
CA GLN A 214 -9.12 22.33 -16.52
C GLN A 214 -9.44 23.59 -17.33
N PRO A 215 -9.75 24.72 -16.66
CA PRO A 215 -9.76 26.01 -17.33
C PRO A 215 -8.37 26.30 -17.92
N ASN A 216 -8.27 27.25 -18.86
CA ASN A 216 -6.98 27.71 -19.42
C ASN A 216 -5.97 27.97 -18.28
N PHE A 217 -5.04 27.04 -18.11
CA PHE A 217 -4.03 27.09 -17.06
C PHE A 217 -2.69 27.54 -17.66
N SER A 218 -2.04 28.49 -16.98
CA SER A 218 -0.71 28.99 -17.35
C SER A 218 0.29 28.62 -16.26
N TRP A 219 1.44 28.09 -16.68
CA TRP A 219 2.58 27.82 -15.81
C TRP A 219 3.38 29.08 -15.45
N ASP A 220 3.18 30.15 -16.21
CA ASP A 220 4.00 31.37 -16.13
C ASP A 220 3.24 32.53 -15.47
N GLU A 221 1.95 32.36 -15.16
CA GLU A 221 1.13 33.37 -14.49
C GLU A 221 0.72 32.93 -13.07
N PRO A 222 0.86 33.80 -12.05
CA PRO A 222 0.38 33.51 -10.71
C PRO A 222 -1.12 33.20 -10.69
N SER A 223 -1.50 32.05 -10.14
CA SER A 223 -2.89 31.64 -10.00
C SER A 223 -3.08 30.68 -8.82
N PRO A 224 -4.29 30.57 -8.25
CA PRO A 224 -4.58 29.57 -7.21
C PRO A 224 -4.28 28.13 -7.68
N ALA A 225 -4.50 27.83 -8.96
CA ALA A 225 -4.19 26.52 -9.53
C ALA A 225 -2.67 26.25 -9.56
N LEU A 226 -1.86 27.26 -9.87
CA LEU A 226 -0.40 27.15 -9.86
C LEU A 226 0.12 26.93 -8.43
N GLU A 227 -0.41 27.66 -7.45
CA GLU A 227 -0.03 27.48 -6.04
C GLU A 227 -0.44 26.10 -5.52
N ALA A 228 -1.65 25.63 -5.86
CA ALA A 228 -2.10 24.28 -5.55
C ALA A 228 -1.19 23.21 -6.18
N LYS A 229 -0.72 23.44 -7.41
CA LYS A 229 0.25 22.53 -8.05
C LYS A 229 1.62 22.57 -7.37
N LYS A 230 2.13 23.75 -7.01
CA LYS A 230 3.41 23.89 -6.28
C LYS A 230 3.39 23.16 -4.95
N ARG A 231 2.27 23.16 -4.21
CA ARG A 231 2.14 22.43 -2.93
C ARG A 231 2.57 20.96 -3.02
N MET A 232 2.25 20.28 -4.13
CA MET A 232 2.60 18.86 -4.33
C MET A 232 4.11 18.60 -4.49
N VAL A 233 4.91 19.65 -4.69
CA VAL A 233 6.38 19.59 -4.82
C VAL A 233 7.10 20.53 -3.86
N ILE A 234 6.39 21.03 -2.84
CA ILE A 234 6.98 21.63 -1.66
C ILE A 234 7.18 20.48 -0.66
N LEU A 235 8.43 20.02 -0.53
CA LEU A 235 8.78 18.78 0.14
C LEU A 235 9.51 19.05 1.47
N PRO A 236 9.43 18.13 2.45
CA PRO A 236 10.29 18.18 3.64
C PRO A 236 11.77 18.13 3.22
N TRP A 237 12.59 19.01 3.78
CA TRP A 237 13.98 19.19 3.37
C TRP A 237 14.97 19.16 4.54
N ASP A 238 15.94 18.26 4.48
CA ASP A 238 17.09 18.21 5.39
C ASP A 238 18.34 18.77 4.70
N LYS A 239 18.86 19.90 5.20
CA LYS A 239 20.04 20.57 4.62
C LYS A 239 21.33 19.75 4.73
N GLU A 240 21.35 18.71 5.56
CA GLU A 240 22.53 17.88 5.82
C GLU A 240 22.61 16.61 4.95
N LEU A 241 21.56 16.34 4.16
CA LEU A 241 21.46 15.21 3.23
C LEU A 241 21.54 15.69 1.78
N LYS A 242 21.95 14.81 0.87
CA LYS A 242 21.97 15.12 -0.57
C LYS A 242 20.58 14.96 -1.18
N ASP A 243 20.29 15.70 -2.24
CA ASP A 243 19.02 15.61 -3.00
C ASP A 243 18.61 14.15 -3.27
N GLU A 244 19.51 13.33 -3.81
CA GLU A 244 19.19 11.96 -4.24
C GLU A 244 18.90 11.00 -3.06
N GLU A 245 19.28 11.41 -1.84
CA GLU A 245 19.04 10.64 -0.61
C GLU A 245 17.63 10.88 -0.04
N GLN A 246 17.03 12.03 -0.35
CA GLN A 246 15.74 12.50 0.20
C GLN A 246 14.66 12.74 -0.85
N VAL A 247 14.98 12.80 -2.14
CA VAL A 247 14.00 12.92 -3.23
C VAL A 247 14.39 11.98 -4.37
N ARG A 248 13.49 11.05 -4.72
CA ARG A 248 13.76 10.02 -5.72
C ARG A 248 12.74 10.03 -6.84
N PHE A 249 13.21 10.13 -8.08
CA PHE A 249 12.40 9.91 -9.28
C PHE A 249 12.58 8.48 -9.75
N VAL A 250 11.68 7.60 -9.31
CA VAL A 250 11.77 6.15 -9.56
C VAL A 250 11.09 5.71 -10.87
N ALA A 251 10.49 6.65 -11.60
CA ALA A 251 9.89 6.44 -12.91
C ALA A 251 10.17 7.66 -13.81
N GLU A 252 10.73 7.42 -15.01
CA GLU A 252 11.14 8.50 -15.93
C GLU A 252 9.96 9.25 -16.55
N ASP A 253 8.86 8.55 -16.78
CA ASP A 253 7.62 9.04 -17.38
C ASP A 253 6.67 9.70 -16.37
N LEU A 254 7.04 9.73 -15.08
CA LEU A 254 6.26 10.31 -14.00
C LEU A 254 6.98 11.51 -13.38
N TRP A 255 6.23 12.56 -13.07
CA TRP A 255 6.78 13.72 -12.38
C TRP A 255 6.75 13.59 -10.85
N VAL A 256 5.86 12.75 -10.31
CA VAL A 256 5.66 12.59 -8.87
C VAL A 256 6.92 11.96 -8.25
N PRO A 257 7.62 12.67 -7.35
CA PRO A 257 8.76 12.12 -6.65
C PRO A 257 8.33 11.23 -5.48
N VAL A 258 9.25 10.40 -5.00
CA VAL A 258 9.20 9.82 -3.66
C VAL A 258 10.04 10.70 -2.74
N SER A 259 9.41 11.39 -1.80
CA SER A 259 10.11 12.11 -0.73
C SER A 259 10.49 11.13 0.38
N VAL A 260 11.75 11.14 0.80
CA VAL A 260 12.32 10.27 1.80
C VAL A 260 12.78 11.09 3.00
N VAL A 261 12.10 10.90 4.13
CA VAL A 261 12.39 11.59 5.40
C VAL A 261 13.06 10.64 6.38
N ASN A 262 14.03 11.15 7.14
CA ASN A 262 14.80 10.38 8.13
C ASN A 262 15.45 9.09 7.56
N GLY A 263 15.70 9.05 6.25
CA GLY A 263 16.34 7.93 5.55
C GLY A 263 15.50 6.63 5.41
N ASN A 264 14.35 6.52 6.08
CA ASN A 264 13.48 5.34 6.00
C ASN A 264 11.99 5.61 5.79
N VAL A 265 11.52 6.86 5.87
CA VAL A 265 10.11 7.20 5.64
C VAL A 265 9.92 7.63 4.19
N HIS A 266 9.22 6.83 3.40
CA HIS A 266 8.96 7.07 1.98
C HIS A 266 7.51 7.54 1.83
N ILE A 267 7.34 8.77 1.33
CA ILE A 267 6.02 9.41 1.22
C ILE A 267 5.48 9.20 -0.19
N LEU A 268 4.36 8.49 -0.32
CA LEU A 268 3.73 8.13 -1.59
C LEU A 268 2.29 8.68 -1.69
N PRO A 269 1.75 8.85 -2.92
CA PRO A 269 0.36 9.26 -3.14
C PRO A 269 -0.66 8.22 -2.66
N GLY A 270 -1.88 8.68 -2.40
CA GLY A 270 -3.04 7.84 -2.10
C GLY A 270 -3.63 7.15 -3.34
N VAL A 271 -3.37 7.69 -4.55
CA VAL A 271 -3.90 7.13 -5.80
C VAL A 271 -3.26 5.76 -6.08
N PRO A 272 -4.04 4.65 -6.13
CA PRO A 272 -3.47 3.30 -6.14
C PRO A 272 -2.46 3.05 -7.26
N ARG A 273 -2.80 3.42 -8.51
CA ARG A 273 -1.89 3.20 -9.64
C ARG A 273 -0.55 3.94 -9.49
N LEU A 274 -0.55 5.14 -8.91
CA LEU A 274 0.67 5.89 -8.66
C LEU A 274 1.47 5.27 -7.51
N PHE A 275 0.77 4.89 -6.44
CA PHE A 275 1.36 4.20 -5.30
C PHE A 275 2.10 2.93 -5.75
N GLU A 276 1.41 2.05 -6.49
CA GLU A 276 1.96 0.80 -7.02
C GLU A 276 3.18 1.04 -7.90
N ARG A 277 3.06 1.99 -8.85
CA ARG A 277 4.13 2.32 -9.79
C ARG A 277 5.39 2.84 -9.09
N LEU A 278 5.22 3.74 -8.12
CA LEU A 278 6.33 4.28 -7.34
C LEU A 278 6.94 3.22 -6.43
N LEU A 279 6.12 2.36 -5.82
CA LEU A 279 6.61 1.31 -4.93
C LEU A 279 7.45 0.26 -5.68
N GLU A 280 7.03 -0.18 -6.88
CA GLU A 280 7.86 -1.05 -7.73
C GLU A 280 9.18 -0.37 -8.12
N GLY A 281 9.15 0.91 -8.47
CA GLY A 281 10.36 1.68 -8.77
C GLY A 281 11.32 1.80 -7.57
N ILE A 282 10.79 1.97 -6.35
CA ILE A 282 11.60 1.92 -5.12
C ILE A 282 12.23 0.53 -4.96
N GLY A 283 11.47 -0.53 -5.24
CA GLY A 283 11.90 -1.93 -5.14
C GLY A 283 13.19 -2.21 -5.91
N GLU A 284 13.32 -1.67 -7.12
CA GLU A 284 14.53 -1.77 -7.93
C GLU A 284 15.75 -1.13 -7.24
N GLY A 285 15.57 0.05 -6.64
CA GLY A 285 16.64 0.79 -5.96
C GLY A 285 17.06 0.24 -4.60
N ILE A 286 16.31 -0.68 -4.01
CA ILE A 286 16.61 -1.24 -2.67
C ILE A 286 17.04 -2.71 -2.69
N LYS A 287 17.18 -3.33 -3.88
CA LYS A 287 17.54 -4.77 -4.00
C LYS A 287 18.76 -5.14 -3.17
N ASP A 288 19.83 -4.35 -3.25
CA ASP A 288 21.09 -4.63 -2.53
C ASP A 288 20.96 -4.48 -1.01
N ARG A 289 19.90 -3.85 -0.53
CA ARG A 289 19.61 -3.65 0.90
C ARG A 289 18.74 -4.74 1.48
N VAL A 290 18.17 -5.62 0.66
CA VAL A 290 17.44 -6.79 1.10
C VAL A 290 18.42 -7.93 1.41
N GLU A 291 18.10 -8.77 2.39
CA GLU A 291 18.95 -9.86 2.89
C GLU A 291 19.20 -10.94 1.82
N ASP A 292 18.14 -11.34 1.09
CA ASP A 292 18.18 -12.34 0.02
C ASP A 292 17.45 -11.83 -1.24
N PRO A 293 18.10 -10.97 -2.04
CA PRO A 293 17.48 -10.38 -3.23
C PRO A 293 17.05 -11.49 -4.20
N GLY A 294 15.74 -11.59 -4.47
CA GLY A 294 15.18 -12.53 -5.45
C GLY A 294 14.81 -13.93 -4.92
N LYS A 295 15.07 -14.26 -3.64
CA LYS A 295 14.57 -15.50 -3.03
C LYS A 295 13.26 -15.33 -2.25
N GLY A 296 12.89 -14.11 -1.90
CA GLY A 296 11.56 -13.73 -1.39
C GLY A 296 11.00 -14.61 -0.26
N VAL A 297 9.70 -14.50 0.00
CA VAL A 297 8.93 -15.53 0.69
C VAL A 297 8.09 -16.26 -0.35
N HIS A 298 8.00 -17.58 -0.25
CA HIS A 298 7.20 -18.40 -1.14
C HIS A 298 5.96 -18.94 -0.45
N ARG A 299 4.92 -19.19 -1.23
CA ARG A 299 3.66 -19.79 -0.77
C ARG A 299 3.34 -21.00 -1.63
N ILE A 300 3.03 -22.12 -0.99
CA ILE A 300 2.48 -23.33 -1.63
C ILE A 300 1.04 -23.49 -1.15
N LEU A 301 0.11 -23.67 -2.07
CA LEU A 301 -1.32 -23.84 -1.80
C LEU A 301 -1.74 -25.29 -2.04
N PHE A 302 -2.61 -25.79 -1.17
CA PHE A 302 -3.22 -27.10 -1.27
C PHE A 302 -4.73 -26.96 -1.15
N SER A 303 -5.44 -27.55 -2.11
CA SER A 303 -6.89 -27.62 -2.10
C SER A 303 -7.33 -28.93 -1.45
N THR A 304 -8.13 -28.84 -0.38
CA THR A 304 -8.59 -30.00 0.39
C THR A 304 -10.11 -30.08 0.44
N PRO A 305 -10.72 -31.28 0.30
CA PRO A 305 -12.15 -31.47 0.52
C PRO A 305 -12.51 -31.55 2.01
N LEU A 306 -11.52 -31.56 2.90
CA LEU A 306 -11.74 -31.74 4.33
C LEU A 306 -12.13 -30.43 4.99
N ALA A 307 -13.07 -30.50 5.93
CA ALA A 307 -13.40 -29.40 6.83
C ALA A 307 -12.18 -29.04 7.71
N GLU A 308 -12.10 -27.79 8.14
CA GLU A 308 -10.99 -27.28 8.99
C GLU A 308 -10.77 -28.12 10.24
N SER A 309 -11.85 -28.51 10.92
CA SER A 309 -11.80 -29.37 12.11
C SER A 309 -11.19 -30.76 11.85
N ALA A 310 -11.34 -31.28 10.64
CA ALA A 310 -10.80 -32.59 10.25
C ALA A 310 -9.29 -32.54 9.95
N VAL A 311 -8.76 -31.38 9.52
CA VAL A 311 -7.31 -31.21 9.24
C VAL A 311 -6.55 -30.60 10.40
N ALA A 312 -7.21 -29.95 11.36
CA ALA A 312 -6.57 -29.21 12.46
C ALA A 312 -5.51 -30.01 13.23
N GLY A 313 -5.77 -31.30 13.52
CA GLY A 313 -4.80 -32.18 14.20
C GLY A 313 -3.51 -32.35 13.41
N TYR A 314 -3.63 -32.71 12.13
CA TYR A 314 -2.49 -32.83 11.21
C TYR A 314 -1.72 -31.52 11.06
N LEU A 315 -2.44 -30.39 10.88
CA LEU A 315 -1.80 -29.08 10.73
C LEU A 315 -1.05 -28.64 11.98
N THR A 316 -1.51 -29.04 13.17
CA THR A 316 -0.82 -28.76 14.44
C THR A 316 0.52 -29.49 14.51
N GLU A 317 0.56 -30.76 14.11
CA GLU A 317 1.79 -31.56 14.05
C GLU A 317 2.75 -31.04 12.98
N LEU A 318 2.21 -30.74 11.80
CA LEU A 318 2.98 -30.16 10.71
C LEU A 318 3.61 -28.83 11.12
N SER A 319 2.84 -27.94 11.77
CA SER A 319 3.34 -26.65 12.27
C SER A 319 4.55 -26.82 13.19
N LYS A 320 4.47 -27.73 14.18
CA LYS A 320 5.59 -28.04 15.08
C LYS A 320 6.81 -28.59 14.34
N LYS A 321 6.60 -29.44 13.34
CA LYS A 321 7.66 -30.03 12.52
C LYS A 321 8.44 -28.98 11.73
N VAL A 322 7.74 -27.98 11.20
CA VAL A 322 8.32 -27.00 10.27
C VAL A 322 8.73 -25.68 10.93
N GLU A 323 8.35 -25.45 12.19
CA GLU A 323 8.66 -24.23 12.96
C GLU A 323 10.16 -23.92 12.99
N GLY A 324 11.01 -24.91 13.23
CA GLY A 324 12.47 -24.75 13.26
C GLY A 324 13.10 -24.36 11.90
N LYS A 325 12.33 -24.44 10.81
CA LYS A 325 12.73 -24.01 9.46
C LYS A 325 12.11 -22.67 9.06
N GLY A 326 11.38 -22.01 9.96
CA GLY A 326 10.74 -20.73 9.70
C GLY A 326 9.58 -20.80 8.70
N VAL A 327 9.02 -22.00 8.47
CA VAL A 327 7.84 -22.19 7.63
C VAL A 327 6.59 -22.03 8.48
N LYS A 328 5.59 -21.32 7.97
CA LYS A 328 4.28 -21.16 8.59
C LYS A 328 3.27 -22.03 7.86
N VAL A 329 2.40 -22.67 8.64
CA VAL A 329 1.27 -23.46 8.15
C VAL A 329 -0.01 -22.68 8.42
N GLY A 330 -0.86 -22.53 7.40
CA GLY A 330 -2.17 -21.88 7.54
C GLY A 330 -3.27 -22.72 6.91
N SER A 331 -4.50 -22.57 7.41
CA SER A 331 -5.71 -23.09 6.78
C SER A 331 -6.74 -21.98 6.69
N TYR A 332 -7.42 -21.91 5.55
CA TYR A 332 -8.40 -20.89 5.24
C TYR A 332 -9.68 -21.58 4.78
N PRO A 333 -10.73 -21.61 5.62
CA PRO A 333 -12.04 -22.08 5.18
C PRO A 333 -12.61 -21.12 4.15
N ARG A 334 -13.27 -21.66 3.13
CA ARG A 334 -13.87 -20.86 2.05
C ARG A 334 -15.38 -21.01 2.08
N TRP A 335 -16.06 -19.97 2.57
CA TRP A 335 -17.52 -19.96 2.68
C TRP A 335 -18.18 -20.17 1.30
N GLY A 336 -19.22 -20.98 1.25
CA GLY A 336 -19.93 -21.32 0.00
C GLY A 336 -19.16 -22.26 -0.95
N LYS A 337 -17.89 -22.60 -0.65
CA LYS A 337 -17.08 -23.50 -1.48
C LYS A 337 -17.01 -24.90 -0.87
N SER A 338 -16.90 -25.89 -1.75
CA SER A 338 -16.80 -27.31 -1.36
C SER A 338 -15.41 -27.72 -0.87
N ARG A 339 -14.44 -26.82 -0.94
CA ARG A 339 -13.02 -27.09 -0.65
C ARG A 339 -12.38 -25.94 0.13
N ASN A 340 -11.51 -26.31 1.06
CA ASN A 340 -10.72 -25.38 1.85
C ASN A 340 -9.29 -25.29 1.31
N THR A 341 -8.58 -24.23 1.71
CA THR A 341 -7.20 -24.02 1.30
C THR A 341 -6.26 -24.21 2.49
N VAL A 342 -5.21 -25.00 2.30
CA VAL A 342 -4.07 -25.10 3.23
C VAL A 342 -2.86 -24.47 2.57
N THR A 343 -2.03 -23.78 3.37
CA THR A 343 -0.88 -23.03 2.87
C THR A 343 0.37 -23.35 3.65
N LEU A 344 1.48 -23.45 2.93
CA LEU A 344 2.84 -23.37 3.48
C LEU A 344 3.46 -22.06 3.04
N VAL A 345 4.08 -21.34 3.97
CA VAL A 345 4.72 -20.05 3.71
C VAL A 345 6.10 -20.01 4.33
N GLY A 346 7.15 -19.79 3.54
CA GLY A 346 8.52 -19.81 4.02
C GLY A 346 9.55 -19.38 2.98
N ARG A 347 10.82 -19.26 3.38
CA ARG A 347 11.94 -18.89 2.49
C ARG A 347 12.65 -20.11 1.89
N ASP A 348 12.62 -21.26 2.57
CA ASP A 348 13.28 -22.49 2.13
C ASP A 348 12.36 -23.29 1.18
N VAL A 349 12.44 -22.95 -0.11
CA VAL A 349 11.60 -23.56 -1.16
C VAL A 349 11.85 -25.05 -1.28
N GLU A 350 13.12 -25.48 -1.28
CA GLU A 350 13.48 -26.89 -1.41
C GLU A 350 12.89 -27.73 -0.26
N PHE A 351 12.97 -27.22 0.97
CA PHE A 351 12.35 -27.87 2.12
C PHE A 351 10.82 -27.93 1.99
N MET A 352 10.17 -26.84 1.59
CA MET A 352 8.72 -26.81 1.42
C MET A 352 8.24 -27.74 0.29
N GLU A 353 8.97 -27.81 -0.82
CA GLU A 353 8.69 -28.74 -1.93
C GLU A 353 8.83 -30.20 -1.48
N GLY A 354 9.81 -30.50 -0.62
CA GLY A 354 9.96 -31.82 0.01
C GLY A 354 8.77 -32.25 0.88
N LEU A 355 7.93 -31.32 1.33
CA LEU A 355 6.73 -31.60 2.13
C LEU A 355 5.46 -31.78 1.30
N VAL A 356 5.48 -31.46 0.00
CA VAL A 356 4.26 -31.43 -0.83
C VAL A 356 3.49 -32.74 -0.78
N GLN A 357 4.16 -33.88 -1.03
CA GLN A 357 3.50 -35.20 -1.04
C GLN A 357 2.94 -35.60 0.32
N GLU A 358 3.65 -35.27 1.40
CA GLU A 358 3.19 -35.52 2.77
C GLU A 358 1.93 -34.72 3.07
N VAL A 359 1.92 -33.43 2.69
CA VAL A 359 0.80 -32.52 2.89
C VAL A 359 -0.41 -32.93 2.08
N GLU A 360 -0.25 -33.25 0.79
CA GLU A 360 -1.33 -33.75 -0.07
C GLU A 360 -2.01 -34.98 0.55
N LYS A 361 -1.22 -35.93 1.07
CA LYS A 361 -1.74 -37.11 1.76
C LYS A 361 -2.44 -36.76 3.07
N GLY A 362 -1.83 -35.91 3.89
CA GLY A 362 -2.35 -35.50 5.20
C GLY A 362 -3.67 -34.74 5.11
N VAL A 363 -3.83 -33.90 4.08
CA VAL A 363 -5.06 -33.13 3.85
C VAL A 363 -6.01 -33.80 2.85
N LYS A 364 -5.68 -35.00 2.34
CA LYS A 364 -6.42 -35.68 1.26
C LYS A 364 -6.76 -34.74 0.09
N GLY A 365 -5.79 -33.92 -0.29
CA GLY A 365 -5.93 -32.84 -1.26
C GLY A 365 -4.86 -32.89 -2.34
N ARG A 366 -4.75 -31.81 -3.11
CA ARG A 366 -3.72 -31.64 -4.14
C ARG A 366 -3.17 -30.23 -4.13
N ARG A 367 -1.94 -30.05 -4.59
CA ARG A 367 -1.38 -28.72 -4.84
C ARG A 367 -2.18 -27.99 -5.92
N VAL A 368 -2.40 -26.69 -5.70
CA VAL A 368 -3.03 -25.76 -6.65
C VAL A 368 -2.20 -24.50 -6.80
N GLN A 369 -2.33 -23.81 -7.94
CA GLN A 369 -1.67 -22.53 -8.19
C GLN A 369 -2.50 -21.34 -7.70
N ARG A 370 -3.82 -21.51 -7.70
CA ARG A 370 -4.78 -20.51 -7.20
C ARG A 370 -5.79 -21.19 -6.29
N GLU A 371 -6.33 -20.44 -5.34
CA GLU A 371 -7.28 -20.99 -4.36
C GLU A 371 -8.53 -21.57 -5.04
N ASP A 372 -8.97 -20.96 -6.13
CA ASP A 372 -10.18 -21.28 -6.90
C ASP A 372 -9.99 -22.36 -7.98
N GLU A 373 -8.78 -22.92 -8.15
CA GLU A 373 -8.49 -23.84 -9.26
C GLU A 373 -9.39 -25.09 -9.28
N ASP A 374 -9.78 -25.59 -8.11
CA ASP A 374 -10.64 -26.76 -7.95
C ASP A 374 -12.11 -26.41 -7.65
N ASP A 375 -12.49 -25.14 -7.74
CA ASP A 375 -13.88 -24.75 -7.54
C ASP A 375 -14.71 -25.23 -8.74
N SER A 376 -15.73 -26.04 -8.47
CA SER A 376 -16.67 -26.44 -9.51
C SER A 376 -17.38 -25.20 -10.05
N ALA A 377 -17.44 -25.06 -11.38
CA ALA A 377 -18.25 -24.05 -12.05
C ALA A 377 -19.71 -24.22 -11.62
N GLY A 378 -20.21 -23.32 -10.76
CA GLY A 378 -21.53 -23.44 -10.11
C GLY A 378 -21.52 -23.48 -8.58
N SER A 379 -20.35 -23.38 -7.93
CA SER A 379 -20.23 -23.23 -6.47
C SER A 379 -20.42 -21.78 -5.97
N ASP A 380 -20.94 -20.89 -6.80
CA ASP A 380 -21.47 -19.61 -6.34
C ASP A 380 -22.91 -19.86 -5.86
N MET A 381 -23.04 -20.57 -4.74
CA MET A 381 -24.29 -20.56 -3.99
C MET A 381 -24.26 -19.39 -3.03
N ASP A 382 -24.52 -18.19 -3.54
CA ASP A 382 -25.05 -17.09 -2.74
C ASP A 382 -26.16 -16.37 -3.53
N SER A 383 -27.39 -16.63 -3.07
CA SER A 383 -28.59 -15.79 -3.22
C SER A 383 -29.00 -15.38 -1.82
#